data_AF-A0A2K6L423-F1
#
_entry.id   AF-A0A2K6L423-F1
#
_cell.length_a   1.000
_cell.length_b   1.000
_cell.length_c   1.000
_cell.angle_alpha   90.00
_cell.angle_beta   90.00
_cell.angle_gamma   90.00
#
_symmetry.space_group_name_H-M   'P 1'
#
loop_
_entity.id
_entity.type
_entity.pdbx_description
1 polymer ?
#
loop_
_entity_poly.entity_id
_entity_poly.type
_entity_poly.pdbx_seq_one_letter_code
_entity_poly.pdbx_strand_id
1 'polypeptide(L)'
;MEDLTEVITASEFHPHHCNLFVYSSSKGSLRLCDMRAAALCDKHSKLFEEPEDPSNRSFFSEIISSVSDVKFSHSGRYMLTRDYLTVKVWDLNMEARPIETYQVHDYLRSKLCSLYENDCIFDKFECAWNGSDSVIMTGAYNNFFRMFDRNTKRDVTLEASRESSKPRAVLKPRRVCVGGKRRRDDISVDSLDFTKKILHTAWHPAENIIAIAATNNLYIFQDKVNSDMH
;
A
#
# COMPACT_ATOMS: atom_id res chain seq x y z
N MET A 1 -9.44 15.23 24.06
CA MET A 1 -9.00 14.27 23.05
C MET A 1 -8.04 13.36 23.79
N GLU A 2 -8.47 12.15 24.13
CA GLU A 2 -7.58 11.18 24.78
C GLU A 2 -6.43 10.92 23.81
N ASP A 3 -5.19 11.02 24.28
CA ASP A 3 -4.03 10.60 23.49
C ASP A 3 -4.22 9.12 23.18
N LEU A 4 -4.52 8.79 21.92
CA LEU A 4 -4.56 7.42 21.45
C LEU A 4 -3.22 6.79 21.78
N THR A 5 -3.26 5.70 22.55
CA THR A 5 -2.06 4.95 22.89
C THR A 5 -1.46 4.41 21.60
N GLU A 6 -0.18 4.71 21.38
CA GLU A 6 0.53 4.22 20.21
C GLU A 6 0.65 2.69 20.27
N VAL A 7 0.25 2.01 19.20
CA VAL A 7 0.34 0.54 19.09
C VAL A 7 1.20 0.14 17.89
N ILE A 8 1.88 -1.00 18.00
CA ILE A 8 2.59 -1.62 16.87
C ILE A 8 1.57 -2.17 15.89
N THR A 9 1.73 -1.86 14.59
CA THR A 9 0.77 -2.25 13.56
C THR A 9 1.29 -3.29 12.59
N ALA A 10 2.59 -3.29 12.28
CA ALA A 10 3.27 -4.28 11.46
C ALA A 10 4.74 -4.37 11.86
N SER A 11 5.40 -5.48 11.51
CA SER A 11 6.82 -5.69 11.76
C SER A 11 7.41 -6.65 10.73
N GLU A 12 8.66 -6.43 10.35
CA GLU A 12 9.36 -7.29 9.40
C GLU A 12 10.88 -7.30 9.66
N PHE A 13 11.52 -8.45 9.43
CA PHE A 13 12.97 -8.57 9.46
C PHE A 13 13.60 -8.12 8.14
N HIS A 14 14.78 -7.52 8.22
CA HIS A 14 15.54 -7.16 7.04
C HIS A 14 15.96 -8.42 6.25
N PRO A 15 15.81 -8.45 4.90
CA PRO A 15 16.00 -9.66 4.11
C PRO A 15 17.43 -10.21 4.16
N HIS A 16 18.43 -9.34 4.37
CA HIS A 16 19.86 -9.71 4.37
C HIS A 16 20.56 -9.59 5.73
N HIS A 17 19.92 -8.98 6.73
CA HIS A 17 20.57 -8.60 7.98
C HIS A 17 19.76 -9.13 9.16
N CYS A 18 20.19 -10.27 9.71
CA CYS A 18 19.49 -10.97 10.79
C CYS A 18 19.31 -10.16 12.08
N ASN A 19 20.11 -9.11 12.27
CA ASN A 19 20.06 -8.23 13.42
C ASN A 19 19.12 -7.04 13.23
N LEU A 20 18.64 -6.78 12.02
CA LEU A 20 17.80 -5.62 11.72
C LEU A 20 16.35 -6.06 11.53
N PHE A 21 15.45 -5.36 12.19
CA PHE A 21 14.02 -5.45 11.94
C PHE A 21 13.38 -4.09 12.09
N VAL A 22 12.26 -3.89 11.39
CA VAL A 22 11.44 -2.69 11.50
C VAL A 22 10.11 -3.04 12.15
N TYR A 23 9.55 -2.10 12.89
CA TYR A 23 8.14 -2.11 13.22
C TYR A 23 7.53 -0.74 12.96
N SER A 24 6.28 -0.74 12.51
CA SER A 24 5.47 0.46 12.28
C SER A 24 4.46 0.66 13.39
N SER A 25 3.93 1.88 13.52
CA SER A 25 2.93 2.19 14.53
C SER A 25 1.63 2.79 13.97
N SER A 26 0.62 2.83 14.84
CA SER A 26 -0.65 3.51 14.59
C SER A 26 -0.55 5.03 14.49
N LYS A 27 0.60 5.62 14.81
CA LYS A 27 0.87 7.06 14.68
C LYS A 27 1.67 7.43 13.43
N GLY A 28 1.89 6.48 12.52
CA GLY A 28 2.60 6.75 11.27
C GLY A 28 4.13 6.70 11.34
N SER A 29 4.69 6.26 12.47
CA SER A 29 6.15 6.18 12.65
C SER A 29 6.69 4.78 12.33
N LEU A 30 7.93 4.72 11.85
CA LEU A 30 8.66 3.48 11.63
C LEU A 30 9.92 3.48 12.48
N ARG A 31 10.15 2.38 13.18
CA ARG A 31 11.31 2.22 14.06
C ARG A 31 12.12 1.04 13.58
N LEU A 32 13.33 1.32 13.11
CA LEU A 32 14.31 0.31 12.75
C LEU A 32 15.14 -0.01 13.99
N CYS A 33 15.19 -1.28 14.38
CA CYS A 33 15.91 -1.77 15.53
C CYS A 33 17.14 -2.57 15.10
N ASP A 34 18.22 -2.46 15.88
CA ASP A 34 19.42 -3.28 15.73
C ASP A 34 19.62 -4.13 16.99
N MET A 35 19.41 -5.44 16.86
CA MET A 35 19.54 -6.40 17.95
C MET A 35 20.98 -6.56 18.48
N ARG A 36 21.99 -6.04 17.76
CA ARG A 36 23.38 -6.01 18.23
C ARG A 36 23.63 -4.85 19.18
N ALA A 37 22.86 -3.77 19.09
CA ALA A 37 23.07 -2.58 19.91
C ALA A 37 22.62 -2.80 21.36
N ALA A 38 21.53 -3.54 21.58
CA ALA A 38 21.03 -3.89 22.90
C ALA A 38 20.26 -5.22 22.87
N ALA A 39 20.50 -6.09 23.87
CA ALA A 39 19.82 -7.38 23.97
C ALA A 39 18.29 -7.25 24.10
N LEU A 40 17.80 -6.15 24.68
CA LEU A 40 16.38 -5.90 24.90
C LEU A 40 15.70 -5.22 23.71
N CYS A 41 16.46 -4.65 22.77
CA CYS A 41 15.93 -3.83 21.66
C CYS A 41 14.92 -2.75 22.13
N ASP A 42 15.14 -2.20 23.33
CA ASP A 42 14.29 -1.21 24.00
C ASP A 42 14.47 0.21 23.43
N LYS A 43 15.50 0.41 22.61
CA LYS A 43 15.73 1.62 21.83
C LYS A 43 15.77 1.28 20.34
N HIS A 44 15.11 2.11 19.54
CA HIS A 44 15.22 2.05 18.10
C HIS A 44 16.58 2.62 17.67
N SER A 45 17.18 2.03 16.64
CA SER A 45 18.40 2.54 16.02
C SER A 45 18.11 3.75 15.15
N LYS A 46 16.99 3.73 14.40
CA LYS A 46 16.53 4.83 13.55
C LYS A 46 15.03 5.01 13.67
N LEU A 47 14.59 6.26 13.58
CA LEU A 47 13.19 6.66 13.59
C LEU A 47 12.87 7.36 12.28
N PHE A 48 11.97 6.79 11.49
CA PHE A 48 11.50 7.35 10.23
C PHE A 48 10.13 7.98 10.47
N GLU A 49 10.08 9.30 10.37
CA GLU A 49 8.89 10.10 10.59
C GLU A 49 8.89 11.27 9.61
N GLU A 50 7.72 11.56 9.05
CA GLU A 50 7.51 12.73 8.21
C GLU A 50 6.94 13.85 9.08
N PRO A 51 7.54 15.07 9.08
CA PRO A 51 6.99 16.18 9.83
C PRO A 51 5.57 16.51 9.33
N GLU A 52 4.57 16.40 10.20
CA GLU A 52 3.23 16.88 9.88
C GLU A 52 3.16 18.41 9.98
N ASP A 53 2.68 19.05 8.92
CA ASP A 53 2.34 20.46 8.96
C ASP A 53 1.12 20.65 9.89
N PRO A 54 1.22 21.45 10.98
CA PRO A 54 0.11 21.69 11.88
C PRO A 54 -1.15 22.22 11.19
N SER A 55 -1.02 22.91 10.05
CA SER A 55 -2.13 23.44 9.27
C SER A 55 -2.93 22.35 8.53
N ASN A 56 -2.31 21.20 8.26
CA ASN A 56 -2.95 20.04 7.62
C ASN A 56 -3.49 19.03 8.64
N ARG A 57 -3.31 19.30 9.94
CA ARG A 57 -3.75 18.41 11.01
C ARG A 57 -5.27 18.52 11.19
N SER A 58 -5.94 17.41 10.96
CA SER A 58 -7.37 17.21 11.16
C SER A 58 -7.59 16.06 12.16
N PHE A 59 -8.83 15.90 12.64
CA PHE A 59 -9.20 14.72 13.44
C PHE A 59 -8.84 13.41 12.73
N PHE A 60 -9.03 13.34 11.41
CA PHE A 60 -8.75 12.15 10.62
C PHE A 60 -7.26 11.94 10.34
N SER A 61 -6.40 12.94 10.54
CA SER A 61 -4.97 12.83 10.20
C SER A 61 -4.30 11.70 10.97
N GLU A 62 -4.58 11.58 12.27
CA GLU A 62 -4.03 10.50 13.12
C GLU A 62 -4.60 9.12 12.75
N ILE A 63 -5.85 9.05 12.27
CA ILE A 63 -6.48 7.79 11.87
C ILE A 63 -5.87 7.28 10.56
N ILE A 64 -5.74 8.17 9.57
CA ILE A 64 -5.25 7.79 8.23
C ILE A 64 -3.73 7.68 8.16
N SER A 65 -2.98 8.24 9.13
CA SER A 65 -1.52 8.12 9.21
C SER A 65 -1.08 6.77 9.78
N SER A 66 -1.98 6.01 10.43
CA SER A 66 -1.73 4.66 10.90
C SER A 66 -1.19 3.77 9.77
N VAL A 67 0.00 3.21 9.98
CA VAL A 67 0.63 2.32 9.00
C VAL A 67 -0.04 0.97 9.09
N SER A 68 -0.56 0.48 7.97
CA SER A 68 -1.20 -0.82 7.86
C SER A 68 -0.25 -1.96 7.52
N ASP A 69 0.82 -1.68 6.79
CA ASP A 69 1.81 -2.68 6.38
C ASP A 69 3.20 -2.04 6.14
N VAL A 70 4.25 -2.83 6.34
CA VAL A 70 5.65 -2.46 6.10
C VAL A 70 6.37 -3.61 5.40
N LYS A 71 7.06 -3.32 4.29
CA LYS A 71 7.81 -4.28 3.48
C LYS A 71 9.19 -3.77 3.08
N PHE A 72 10.27 -4.42 3.50
CA PHE A 72 11.59 -4.22 2.92
C PHE A 72 11.58 -4.57 1.44
N SER A 73 12.32 -3.79 0.65
CA SER A 73 12.62 -4.15 -0.72
C SER A 73 13.51 -5.39 -0.76
N HIS A 74 13.46 -6.17 -1.84
CA HIS A 74 14.30 -7.38 -1.98
C HIS A 74 15.80 -7.03 -1.92
N SER A 75 16.18 -5.85 -2.40
CA SER A 75 17.54 -5.29 -2.26
C SER A 75 17.94 -4.95 -0.82
N GLY A 76 16.99 -4.86 0.11
CA GLY A 76 17.20 -4.43 1.49
C GLY A 76 17.47 -2.93 1.67
N ARG A 77 17.61 -2.16 0.59
CA ARG A 77 17.93 -0.72 0.67
C ARG A 77 16.72 0.15 1.06
N TYR A 78 15.52 -0.27 0.67
CA TYR A 78 14.31 0.54 0.81
C TYR A 78 13.29 -0.15 1.72
N MET A 79 12.40 0.64 2.29
CA MET A 79 11.19 0.16 2.96
C MET A 79 9.96 0.73 2.24
N LEU A 80 8.96 -0.11 2.04
CA LEU A 80 7.64 0.25 1.57
C LEU A 80 6.71 0.33 2.76
N THR A 81 5.87 1.34 2.81
CA THR A 81 4.84 1.46 3.84
C THR A 81 3.52 1.81 3.22
N ARG A 82 2.45 1.21 3.73
CA ARG A 82 1.08 1.53 3.35
C ARG A 82 0.36 2.19 4.51
N ASP A 83 -0.03 3.45 4.36
CA ASP A 83 -1.03 4.09 5.21
C ASP A 83 -2.41 4.00 4.53
N TYR A 84 -3.45 4.60 5.12
CA TYR A 84 -4.78 4.48 4.53
C TYR A 84 -4.81 4.99 3.09
N LEU A 85 -4.31 6.20 2.83
CA LEU A 85 -4.46 6.89 1.53
C LEU A 85 -3.31 6.66 0.55
N THR A 86 -2.12 6.35 1.06
CA THR A 86 -0.87 6.41 0.32
C THR A 86 0.02 5.19 0.53
N VAL A 87 0.86 4.94 -0.47
CA VAL A 87 2.03 4.07 -0.34
C VAL A 87 3.28 4.92 -0.42
N LYS A 88 4.21 4.73 0.51
CA LYS A 88 5.45 5.50 0.59
C LYS A 88 6.66 4.58 0.50
N VAL A 89 7.71 5.04 -0.18
CA VAL A 89 9.02 4.38 -0.22
C VAL A 89 10.01 5.21 0.59
N TRP A 90 10.71 4.55 1.50
CA TRP A 90 11.74 5.13 2.35
C TRP A 90 13.10 4.55 1.96
N ASP A 91 14.14 5.38 1.89
CA ASP A 91 15.53 4.91 1.85
C ASP A 91 16.01 4.76 3.29
N LEU A 92 16.63 3.63 3.64
CA LEU A 92 17.14 3.39 5.00
C LEU A 92 18.19 4.41 5.47
N ASN A 93 18.75 5.20 4.55
CA ASN A 93 19.70 6.27 4.84
C ASN A 93 19.06 7.67 4.88
N MET A 94 17.74 7.79 4.78
CA MET A 94 17.00 9.05 4.80
C MET A 94 15.80 8.94 5.76
N GLU A 95 16.02 9.27 7.04
CA GLU A 95 15.00 9.14 8.09
C GLU A 95 13.90 10.21 8.05
N ALA A 96 14.23 11.41 7.58
CA ALA A 96 13.37 12.59 7.77
C ALA A 96 12.17 12.68 6.80
N ARG A 97 12.14 11.88 5.73
CA ARG A 97 11.03 11.85 4.76
C ARG A 97 11.12 10.63 3.82
N PRO A 98 9.99 10.18 3.26
CA PRO A 98 10.01 9.21 2.17
C PRO A 98 10.65 9.81 0.91
N ILE A 99 11.26 8.95 0.10
CA ILE A 99 11.83 9.31 -1.20
C ILE A 99 10.79 9.30 -2.33
N GLU A 100 9.69 8.56 -2.15
CA GLU A 100 8.59 8.46 -3.11
C GLU A 100 7.25 8.31 -2.36
N THR A 101 6.21 9.00 -2.82
CA THR A 101 4.86 8.92 -2.25
C THR A 101 3.84 8.75 -3.37
N TYR A 102 3.06 7.67 -3.30
CA TYR A 102 2.07 7.27 -4.28
C TYR A 102 0.65 7.37 -3.69
N GLN A 103 -0.21 8.11 -4.36
CA GLN A 103 -1.61 8.26 -3.95
C GLN A 103 -2.43 7.05 -4.41
N VAL A 104 -3.00 6.29 -3.47
CA VAL A 104 -3.78 5.09 -3.81
C VAL A 104 -5.23 5.46 -4.08
N HIS A 105 -5.88 6.10 -3.11
CA HIS A 105 -7.29 6.47 -3.23
C HIS A 105 -7.55 7.86 -2.67
N ASP A 106 -6.77 8.83 -3.12
CA ASP A 106 -6.93 10.27 -2.79
C ASP A 106 -8.34 10.79 -3.05
N TYR A 107 -9.04 10.20 -4.02
CA TYR A 107 -10.44 10.45 -4.33
C TYR A 107 -11.41 10.14 -3.17
N LEU A 108 -10.96 9.48 -2.10
CA LEU A 108 -11.75 9.21 -0.89
C LEU A 108 -11.58 10.26 0.21
N ARG A 109 -10.72 11.27 0.05
CA ARG A 109 -10.50 12.31 1.08
C ARG A 109 -11.78 13.02 1.51
N SER A 110 -12.68 13.31 0.56
CA SER A 110 -13.96 13.94 0.84
C SER A 110 -14.99 13.00 1.50
N LYS A 111 -14.69 11.70 1.58
CA LYS A 111 -15.56 10.65 2.13
C LYS A 111 -15.08 10.13 3.49
N LEU A 112 -14.01 10.67 4.07
CA LEU A 112 -13.42 10.18 5.33
C LEU A 112 -14.44 10.09 6.48
N CYS A 113 -15.36 11.04 6.60
CA CYS A 113 -16.43 11.00 7.60
C CYS A 113 -17.33 9.76 7.44
N SER A 114 -17.82 9.51 6.22
CA SER A 114 -18.65 8.34 5.91
C SER A 114 -17.89 7.01 6.03
N LEU A 115 -16.58 7.02 5.72
CA LEU A 115 -15.72 5.84 5.86
C LEU A 115 -15.43 5.53 7.33
N TYR A 116 -15.38 6.55 8.18
CA TYR A 116 -15.26 6.41 9.62
C TYR A 116 -16.55 5.85 10.24
N GLU A 117 -17.72 6.35 9.83
CA GLU A 117 -19.03 5.86 10.31
C GLU A 117 -19.28 4.38 9.99
N ASN A 118 -18.68 3.86 8.91
CA ASN A 118 -18.82 2.46 8.48
C ASN A 118 -17.57 1.61 8.74
N ASP A 119 -16.66 2.07 9.61
CA ASP A 119 -15.40 1.41 9.99
C ASP A 119 -14.40 1.10 8.86
N CYS A 120 -14.72 1.43 7.60
CA CYS A 120 -13.86 1.20 6.44
C CYS A 120 -12.53 1.95 6.55
N ILE A 121 -12.51 3.10 7.24
CA ILE A 121 -11.27 3.87 7.45
C ILE A 121 -10.19 3.07 8.21
N PHE A 122 -10.57 2.01 8.93
CA PHE A 122 -9.67 1.15 9.69
C PHE A 122 -9.20 -0.10 8.92
N ASP A 123 -9.61 -0.24 7.65
CA ASP A 123 -9.17 -1.35 6.81
C ASP A 123 -7.66 -1.30 6.57
N LYS A 124 -6.99 -2.44 6.82
CA LYS A 124 -5.54 -2.59 6.69
C LYS A 124 -5.18 -3.20 5.35
N PHE A 125 -4.73 -2.37 4.43
CA PHE A 125 -4.30 -2.79 3.11
C PHE A 125 -2.83 -3.20 3.12
N GLU A 126 -2.52 -4.34 2.53
CA GLU A 126 -1.12 -4.76 2.33
C GLU A 126 -0.52 -4.11 1.09
N CYS A 127 0.80 -4.14 1.01
CA CYS A 127 1.57 -3.71 -0.14
C CYS A 127 2.65 -4.74 -0.50
N ALA A 128 3.06 -4.74 -1.77
CA ALA A 128 4.04 -5.70 -2.27
C ALA A 128 4.98 -5.06 -3.30
N TRP A 129 6.22 -5.52 -3.26
CA TRP A 129 7.23 -5.26 -4.28
C TRP A 129 7.14 -6.31 -5.39
N ASN A 130 7.42 -5.93 -6.63
CA ASN A 130 7.82 -6.92 -7.63
C ASN A 130 9.26 -7.41 -7.35
N GLY A 131 9.66 -8.51 -7.99
CA GLY A 131 10.97 -9.13 -7.74
C GLY A 131 12.19 -8.22 -7.96
N SER A 132 12.08 -7.19 -8.80
CA SER A 132 13.15 -6.23 -9.09
C SER A 132 13.06 -4.91 -8.31
N ASP A 133 12.15 -4.80 -7.34
CA ASP A 133 11.86 -3.59 -6.58
C ASP A 133 11.47 -2.35 -7.43
N SER A 134 11.10 -2.53 -8.69
CA SER A 134 10.80 -1.44 -9.63
C SER A 134 9.32 -1.11 -9.73
N VAL A 135 8.44 -2.05 -9.36
CA VAL A 135 6.99 -1.87 -9.38
C VAL A 135 6.44 -2.23 -8.01
N ILE A 136 5.50 -1.41 -7.55
CA ILE A 136 4.78 -1.59 -6.30
C ILE A 136 3.34 -1.97 -6.61
N MET A 137 2.76 -2.89 -5.84
CA MET A 137 1.35 -3.24 -5.89
C MET A 137 0.69 -3.05 -4.53
N THR A 138 -0.58 -2.64 -4.53
CA THR A 138 -1.39 -2.59 -3.31
C THR A 138 -2.88 -2.67 -3.64
N GLY A 139 -3.69 -3.13 -2.69
CA GLY A 139 -5.13 -3.21 -2.84
C GLY A 139 -5.87 -1.89 -2.59
N ALA A 140 -7.14 -1.87 -3.01
CA ALA A 140 -8.11 -0.81 -2.80
C ALA A 140 -9.54 -1.38 -2.77
N TYR A 141 -10.53 -0.50 -2.69
CA TYR A 141 -11.95 -0.85 -2.74
C TYR A 141 -12.46 -1.14 -4.14
N ASN A 142 -13.70 -1.62 -4.24
CA ASN A 142 -14.38 -2.05 -5.46
C ASN A 142 -13.63 -3.16 -6.23
N ASN A 143 -12.97 -4.07 -5.51
CA ASN A 143 -12.04 -5.08 -6.05
C ASN A 143 -10.94 -4.46 -6.92
N PHE A 144 -10.56 -3.22 -6.65
CA PHE A 144 -9.43 -2.59 -7.33
C PHE A 144 -8.12 -2.90 -6.63
N PHE A 145 -7.09 -3.01 -7.46
CA PHE A 145 -5.71 -2.98 -7.03
C PHE A 145 -4.96 -2.00 -7.91
N ARG A 146 -3.92 -1.41 -7.34
CA ARG A 146 -3.09 -0.41 -8.01
C ARG A 146 -1.69 -0.93 -8.17
N MET A 147 -1.08 -0.53 -9.26
CA MET A 147 0.32 -0.79 -9.55
C MET A 147 1.00 0.53 -9.87
N PHE A 148 2.18 0.75 -9.29
CA PHE A 148 2.98 1.96 -9.46
C PHE A 148 4.37 1.59 -9.95
N ASP A 149 4.75 2.08 -11.12
CA ASP A 149 6.09 1.93 -11.66
C ASP A 149 6.98 3.06 -11.13
N ARG A 150 8.02 2.69 -10.38
CA ARG A 150 8.92 3.65 -9.73
C ARG A 150 9.83 4.38 -10.71
N ASN A 151 10.13 3.77 -11.84
CA ASN A 151 11.03 4.32 -12.84
C ASN A 151 10.29 5.28 -13.77
N THR A 152 9.14 4.85 -14.28
CA THR A 152 8.35 5.65 -15.24
C THR A 152 7.39 6.62 -14.57
N LYS A 153 7.17 6.49 -13.25
CA LYS A 153 6.18 7.24 -12.46
C LYS A 153 4.75 7.10 -12.99
N ARG A 154 4.50 6.04 -13.76
CA ARG A 154 3.16 5.69 -14.23
C ARG A 154 2.48 4.80 -13.23
N ASP A 155 1.17 4.93 -13.15
CA ASP A 155 0.33 4.10 -12.33
C ASP A 155 -0.87 3.57 -13.12
N VAL A 156 -1.39 2.43 -12.68
CA VAL A 156 -2.59 1.81 -13.25
C VAL A 156 -3.47 1.28 -12.13
N THR A 157 -4.78 1.40 -12.32
CA THR A 157 -5.78 0.74 -11.48
C THR A 157 -6.44 -0.37 -12.28
N LEU A 158 -6.45 -1.57 -11.73
CA LEU A 158 -7.02 -2.77 -12.34
C LEU A 158 -8.09 -3.36 -11.43
N GLU A 159 -8.94 -4.23 -11.97
CA GLU A 159 -10.10 -4.80 -11.26
C GLU A 159 -10.03 -6.33 -11.26
N ALA A 160 -10.18 -6.92 -10.07
CA ALA A 160 -10.30 -8.36 -9.90
C ALA A 160 -11.79 -8.78 -9.88
N SER A 161 -12.35 -9.07 -11.05
CA SER A 161 -13.75 -9.51 -11.17
C SER A 161 -13.92 -10.63 -12.19
N ARG A 162 -14.61 -11.70 -11.77
CA ARG A 162 -14.94 -12.86 -12.61
C ARG A 162 -15.89 -12.51 -13.76
N GLU A 163 -16.80 -11.56 -13.54
CA GLU A 163 -17.81 -11.17 -14.54
C GLU A 163 -17.20 -10.36 -15.68
N SER A 164 -16.14 -9.60 -15.40
CA SER A 164 -15.48 -8.74 -16.37
C SER A 164 -14.28 -9.39 -17.07
N SER A 165 -13.82 -10.57 -16.62
CA SER A 165 -12.63 -11.24 -17.16
C SER A 165 -12.89 -12.68 -17.60
N LYS A 166 -12.73 -12.94 -18.91
CA LYS A 166 -12.62 -14.31 -19.44
C LYS A 166 -11.23 -14.88 -19.09
N PRO A 167 -11.04 -16.22 -19.05
CA PRO A 167 -9.70 -16.80 -18.90
C PRO A 167 -8.73 -16.20 -19.92
N ARG A 168 -7.55 -15.75 -19.44
CA ARG A 168 -6.50 -15.08 -20.23
C ARG A 168 -6.91 -13.75 -20.88
N ALA A 169 -8.00 -13.11 -20.43
CA ALA A 169 -8.34 -11.77 -20.88
C ALA A 169 -7.32 -10.75 -20.36
N VAL A 170 -6.95 -9.80 -21.22
CA VAL A 170 -6.13 -8.65 -20.83
C VAL A 170 -6.98 -7.72 -19.96
N LEU A 171 -6.48 -7.39 -18.77
CA LEU A 171 -7.16 -6.48 -17.86
C LEU A 171 -7.18 -5.07 -18.45
N LYS A 172 -8.33 -4.40 -18.31
CA LYS A 172 -8.51 -3.02 -18.75
C LYS A 172 -8.30 -2.07 -17.58
N PRO A 173 -7.50 -1.00 -17.75
CA PRO A 173 -7.39 0.06 -16.75
C PRO A 173 -8.75 0.63 -16.36
N ARG A 174 -8.96 0.83 -15.06
CA ARG A 174 -10.11 1.52 -14.48
C ARG A 174 -9.70 2.91 -14.03
N ARG A 175 -10.63 3.87 -14.12
CA ARG A 175 -10.43 5.22 -13.62
C ARG A 175 -11.57 5.61 -12.70
N VAL A 176 -11.21 6.08 -11.51
CA VAL A 176 -12.16 6.66 -10.57
C VAL A 176 -12.16 8.18 -10.76
N CYS A 177 -13.34 8.77 -10.86
CA CYS A 177 -13.52 10.20 -11.08
C CYS A 177 -14.32 10.84 -9.95
N VAL A 178 -13.89 12.04 -9.54
CA VAL A 178 -14.58 12.90 -8.57
C VAL A 178 -15.38 13.94 -9.37
N GLY A 179 -16.72 13.87 -9.34
CA GLY A 179 -17.61 14.86 -9.99
C GLY A 179 -18.06 14.54 -11.43
N GLY A 180 -18.79 15.49 -12.03
CA GLY A 180 -19.70 15.24 -13.17
C GLY A 180 -19.10 15.12 -14.58
N LYS A 181 -17.80 15.37 -14.80
CA LYS A 181 -17.17 15.15 -16.13
C LYS A 181 -16.72 13.69 -16.27
N ARG A 182 -17.69 12.81 -16.45
CA ARG A 182 -17.51 11.37 -16.57
C ARG A 182 -17.24 10.98 -18.04
N ARG A 183 -16.14 10.27 -18.33
CA ARG A 183 -16.03 9.52 -19.59
C ARG A 183 -16.87 8.26 -19.48
N ARG A 184 -17.28 7.69 -20.62
CA ARG A 184 -18.22 6.56 -20.67
C ARG A 184 -17.84 5.38 -19.74
N ASP A 185 -16.55 5.11 -19.58
CA ASP A 185 -16.02 3.98 -18.78
C ASP A 185 -15.48 4.38 -17.40
N ASP A 186 -15.56 5.66 -17.02
CA ASP A 186 -15.12 6.13 -15.71
C ASP A 186 -16.11 5.69 -14.61
N ILE A 187 -15.60 5.44 -13.42
CA ILE A 187 -16.36 4.99 -12.26
C ILE A 187 -16.46 6.16 -11.27
N SER A 188 -17.69 6.49 -10.87
CA SER A 188 -17.90 7.55 -9.87
C SER A 188 -17.43 7.06 -8.50
N VAL A 189 -16.83 7.96 -7.71
CA VAL A 189 -16.52 7.68 -6.29
C VAL A 189 -17.77 7.24 -5.52
N ASP A 190 -18.92 7.83 -5.81
CA ASP A 190 -20.19 7.50 -5.16
C ASP A 190 -20.73 6.10 -5.53
N SER A 191 -20.17 5.48 -6.56
CA SER A 191 -20.55 4.14 -7.03
C SER A 191 -19.57 3.05 -6.59
N LEU A 192 -18.59 3.38 -5.76
CA LEU A 192 -17.64 2.39 -5.25
C LEU A 192 -18.30 1.49 -4.21
N ASP A 193 -18.09 0.19 -4.37
CA ASP A 193 -18.50 -0.82 -3.40
C ASP A 193 -17.38 -1.05 -2.37
N PHE A 194 -17.56 -0.49 -1.17
CA PHE A 194 -16.58 -0.60 -0.07
C PHE A 194 -16.55 -1.99 0.59
N THR A 195 -17.55 -2.84 0.34
CA THR A 195 -17.53 -4.23 0.82
C THR A 195 -16.57 -5.10 0.00
N LYS A 196 -16.31 -4.70 -1.24
CA LYS A 196 -15.36 -5.33 -2.16
C LYS A 196 -13.97 -4.75 -1.98
N LYS A 197 -13.24 -5.23 -0.98
CA LYS A 197 -11.89 -4.76 -0.66
C LYS A 197 -10.85 -5.84 -0.97
N ILE A 198 -9.74 -5.41 -1.57
CA ILE A 198 -8.54 -6.24 -1.71
C ILE A 198 -7.61 -5.83 -0.57
N LEU A 199 -7.57 -6.64 0.49
CA LEU A 199 -6.68 -6.40 1.63
C LEU A 199 -5.34 -7.11 1.47
N HIS A 200 -5.36 -8.30 0.88
CA HIS A 200 -4.19 -9.17 0.74
C HIS A 200 -3.78 -9.32 -0.72
N THR A 201 -2.48 -9.13 -0.97
CA THR A 201 -1.89 -9.29 -2.30
C THR A 201 -0.48 -9.88 -2.18
N ALA A 202 -0.09 -10.72 -3.11
CA ALA A 202 1.27 -11.25 -3.20
C ALA A 202 1.80 -11.11 -4.62
N TRP A 203 3.11 -10.89 -4.73
CA TRP A 203 3.83 -10.90 -5.99
C TRP A 203 4.85 -12.04 -5.96
N HIS A 204 4.94 -12.80 -7.06
CA HIS A 204 5.96 -13.81 -7.23
C HIS A 204 7.38 -13.19 -7.19
N PRO A 205 8.34 -13.76 -6.44
CA PRO A 205 9.63 -13.13 -6.18
C PRO A 205 10.52 -12.96 -7.42
N ALA A 206 10.27 -13.72 -8.48
CA ALA A 206 11.12 -13.72 -9.69
C ALA A 206 10.35 -13.50 -11.01
N GLU A 207 9.01 -13.57 -10.98
CA GLU A 207 8.20 -13.56 -12.21
C GLU A 207 7.08 -12.53 -12.11
N ASN A 208 6.56 -12.11 -13.27
CA ASN A 208 5.41 -11.21 -13.34
C ASN A 208 4.10 -11.97 -13.13
N ILE A 209 4.00 -12.63 -11.97
CA ILE A 209 2.81 -13.34 -11.50
C ILE A 209 2.38 -12.69 -10.18
N ILE A 210 1.11 -12.32 -10.10
CA ILE A 210 0.50 -11.73 -8.90
C ILE A 210 -0.69 -12.58 -8.45
N ALA A 211 -0.85 -12.67 -7.14
CA ALA A 211 -1.98 -13.33 -6.48
C ALA A 211 -2.77 -12.28 -5.69
N ILE A 212 -4.08 -12.22 -5.92
CA ILE A 212 -4.97 -11.22 -5.33
C ILE A 212 -6.17 -11.93 -4.70
N ALA A 213 -6.34 -11.73 -3.39
CA ALA A 213 -7.53 -12.19 -2.69
C ALA A 213 -8.62 -11.11 -2.78
N ALA A 214 -9.75 -11.43 -3.42
CA ALA A 214 -10.89 -10.54 -3.56
C ALA A 214 -12.17 -11.28 -3.17
N THR A 215 -12.79 -10.83 -2.07
CA THR A 215 -13.97 -11.45 -1.47
C THR A 215 -13.74 -12.95 -1.21
N ASN A 216 -14.36 -13.83 -2.00
CA ASN A 216 -14.30 -15.29 -1.83
C ASN A 216 -13.42 -15.98 -2.91
N ASN A 217 -12.69 -15.20 -3.71
CA ASN A 217 -11.91 -15.71 -4.83
C ASN A 217 -10.43 -15.34 -4.68
N LEU A 218 -9.56 -16.26 -5.09
CA LEU A 218 -8.14 -15.99 -5.33
C LEU A 218 -7.91 -15.84 -6.84
N TYR A 219 -7.50 -14.65 -7.27
CA TYR A 219 -7.15 -14.37 -8.64
C TYR A 219 -5.64 -14.52 -8.84
N ILE A 220 -5.25 -15.19 -9.92
CA ILE A 220 -3.86 -15.25 -10.36
C ILE A 220 -3.78 -14.54 -11.70
N PHE A 221 -3.01 -13.46 -11.75
CA PHE A 221 -2.70 -12.74 -12.98
C PHE A 221 -1.24 -12.95 -13.31
N GLN A 222 -0.96 -13.14 -14.60
CA GLN A 222 0.39 -13.26 -15.11
C GLN A 222 0.52 -12.41 -16.36
N ASP A 223 1.71 -11.85 -16.57
CA ASP A 223 2.00 -11.20 -17.84
C ASP A 223 1.97 -12.21 -18.99
N LYS A 224 1.68 -11.72 -20.20
CA LYS A 224 1.68 -12.57 -21.38
C LYS A 224 3.13 -12.85 -21.76
N VAL A 225 3.65 -14.00 -21.35
CA VAL A 225 4.94 -14.49 -21.83
C VAL A 225 4.85 -14.62 -23.34
N ASN A 226 5.59 -13.79 -24.09
CA ASN A 226 5.70 -13.96 -25.54
C ASN A 226 6.45 -15.26 -25.79
N SER A 227 5.75 -16.24 -26.36
CA SER A 227 6.29 -17.54 -26.75
C SER A 227 7.29 -17.48 -27.92
N ASP A 228 7.62 -16.29 -28.43
CA ASP A 228 8.36 -16.09 -29.69
C ASP A 228 9.88 -15.89 -29.49
N MET A 229 10.45 -16.35 -28.37
CA MET A 229 11.90 -16.44 -28.17
C MET A 229 12.32 -17.89 -27.86
N HIS A 230 12.23 -18.74 -28.89
CA HIS A 230 12.98 -19.99 -29.00
C HIS A 230 13.58 -20.11 -30.40
#